data_AF-A0AAW2X013-F1
#
_entry.id   AF-A0AAW2X013-F1
#
_cell.length_a   1.000
_cell.length_b   1.000
_cell.length_c   1.000
_cell.angle_alpha   90.00
_cell.angle_beta   90.00
_cell.angle_gamma   90.00
#
_symmetry.space_group_name_H-M   'P 1'
#
loop_
_entity.id
_entity.type
_entity.pdbx_description
1 polymer ?
#
loop_
_entity_poly.entity_id
_entity_poly.type
_entity_poly.pdbx_seq_one_letter_code
_entity_poly.pdbx_strand_id
1 'polypeptide(L)'
;MAIPTSKTLPDLSKLEPVDEMNFKHWLKKLLIFFEQLEVDYILFTNPPETPPQKFVASTAIVTTSQTDSSKEDDELKVKYDNDNKTVRGHLLNHMTNTLFDLFVNQKSAKAIWNMLESRYGGDDVGRKKYVIGK
;
A
#
# COMPACT_ATOMS: atom_id res chain seq x y z
N MET A 1 -37.03 4.93 0.87
CA MET A 1 -36.44 3.79 0.16
C MET A 1 -34.95 4.05 0.04
N ALA A 2 -34.12 3.29 0.76
CA ALA A 2 -32.66 3.40 0.64
C ALA A 2 -32.23 2.58 -0.58
N ILE A 3 -31.59 3.22 -1.54
CA ILE A 3 -31.06 2.57 -2.75
C ILE A 3 -29.76 1.88 -2.32
N PRO A 4 -29.59 0.56 -2.51
CA PRO A 4 -28.31 -0.08 -2.26
C PRO A 4 -27.35 0.40 -3.35
N THR A 5 -26.36 1.22 -2.99
CA THR A 5 -25.24 1.50 -3.87
C THR A 5 -24.43 0.21 -3.97
N SER A 6 -24.70 -0.60 -4.99
CA SER A 6 -23.78 -1.66 -5.40
C SER A 6 -22.42 -1.01 -5.59
N LYS A 7 -21.46 -1.31 -4.71
CA LYS A 7 -20.06 -0.89 -4.84
C LYS A 7 -19.54 -1.50 -6.15
N THR A 8 -19.66 -0.75 -7.25
CA THR A 8 -19.18 -1.18 -8.56
C THR A 8 -17.66 -1.18 -8.49
N LEU A 9 -17.06 -2.37 -8.47
CA LEU A 9 -15.61 -2.52 -8.52
C LEU A 9 -15.09 -1.86 -9.80
N PRO A 10 -14.02 -1.05 -9.74
CA PRO A 10 -13.37 -0.53 -10.93
C PRO A 10 -12.87 -1.70 -11.74
N ASP A 11 -13.23 -1.68 -13.01
CA ASP A 11 -12.74 -2.65 -13.95
C ASP A 11 -11.26 -2.38 -14.25
N LEU A 12 -10.39 -3.10 -13.54
CA LEU A 12 -8.94 -3.03 -13.73
C LEU A 12 -8.48 -3.62 -15.07
N SER A 13 -9.33 -4.36 -15.79
CA SER A 13 -8.99 -4.87 -17.12
C SER A 13 -8.88 -3.75 -18.17
N LYS A 14 -9.42 -2.56 -17.85
CA LYS A 14 -9.31 -1.34 -18.65
C LYS A 14 -8.14 -0.45 -18.26
N LEU A 15 -7.26 -0.90 -17.36
CA LEU A 15 -6.00 -0.21 -17.15
C LEU A 15 -5.14 -0.39 -18.40
N GLU A 16 -5.01 0.68 -19.19
CA GLU A 16 -4.01 0.74 -20.25
C GLU A 16 -2.63 0.39 -19.67
N PRO A 17 -1.78 -0.33 -20.43
CA PRO A 17 -0.41 -0.58 -20.04
C PRO A 17 0.25 0.72 -19.58
N VAL A 18 0.99 0.67 -18.47
CA VAL A 18 1.72 1.82 -17.95
C VAL A 18 2.65 2.35 -19.03
N ASP A 19 2.33 3.51 -19.55
CA ASP A 19 3.27 4.33 -20.31
C ASP A 19 3.85 5.39 -19.36
N GLU A 20 5.12 5.77 -19.54
CA GLU A 20 5.82 6.67 -18.60
C GLU A 20 5.05 7.97 -18.36
N MET A 21 4.28 8.42 -19.35
CA MET A 21 3.46 9.64 -19.32
C MET A 21 2.12 9.48 -18.58
N ASN A 22 1.63 8.26 -18.42
CA ASN A 22 0.34 7.94 -17.77
C ASN A 22 0.51 7.39 -16.35
N PHE A 23 1.74 7.26 -15.86
CA PHE A 23 2.07 6.65 -14.56
C PHE A 23 1.29 7.28 -13.39
N LYS A 24 1.16 8.61 -13.35
CA LYS A 24 0.41 9.31 -12.29
C LYS A 24 -1.07 8.96 -12.29
N HIS A 25 -1.69 8.83 -13.46
CA HIS A 25 -3.10 8.45 -13.58
C HIS A 25 -3.30 6.99 -13.20
N TRP A 26 -2.39 6.12 -13.62
CA TRP A 26 -2.37 4.71 -13.24
C TRP A 26 -2.24 4.52 -11.73
N LEU A 27 -1.28 5.19 -11.09
CA LEU A 27 -1.03 5.11 -9.66
C LEU A 27 -2.27 5.56 -8.85
N LYS A 28 -2.92 6.65 -9.29
CA LYS A 28 -4.18 7.13 -8.69
C LYS A 28 -5.34 6.15 -8.87
N LYS A 29 -5.47 5.51 -10.04
CA LYS A 29 -6.50 4.48 -10.27
C LYS A 29 -6.31 3.28 -9.34
N LEU A 30 -5.06 2.86 -9.13
CA LEU A 30 -4.75 1.79 -8.16
C LEU A 30 -5.07 2.21 -6.73
N LEU A 31 -4.79 3.45 -6.33
CA LEU A 31 -5.15 3.94 -4.99
C LEU A 31 -6.66 3.86 -4.75
N ILE A 32 -7.47 4.36 -5.70
CA ILE A 32 -8.94 4.30 -5.62
C ILE A 32 -9.42 2.84 -5.53
N PHE A 33 -8.78 1.93 -6.28
CA PHE A 33 -9.10 0.51 -6.23
C PHE A 33 -8.80 -0.09 -4.85
N PHE A 34 -7.66 0.22 -4.24
CA PHE A 34 -7.32 -0.26 -2.90
C PHE A 34 -8.22 0.32 -1.81
N GLU A 35 -8.65 1.59 -1.94
CA GLU A 35 -9.61 2.22 -1.03
C GLU A 35 -10.96 1.48 -1.04
N GLN A 36 -11.43 1.06 -2.21
CA GLN A 36 -12.67 0.29 -2.33
C GLN A 36 -12.57 -1.15 -1.83
N LEU A 37 -11.36 -1.72 -1.88
CA LEU A 37 -11.04 -3.00 -1.26
C LEU A 37 -10.77 -2.89 0.25
N GLU A 38 -10.73 -1.67 0.80
CA GLU A 38 -10.41 -1.39 2.20
C GLU A 38 -9.01 -1.93 2.59
N VAL A 39 -8.06 -1.94 1.64
CA VAL A 39 -6.66 -2.39 1.81
C VAL A 39 -5.61 -1.30 1.56
N ASP A 40 -6.04 -0.06 1.34
CA ASP A 40 -5.16 1.10 1.16
C ASP A 40 -4.27 1.36 2.38
N TYR A 41 -4.73 0.96 3.57
CA TYR A 41 -3.95 1.01 4.80
C TYR A 41 -2.59 0.32 4.71
N ILE A 42 -2.43 -0.69 3.85
CA ILE A 42 -1.15 -1.37 3.61
C ILE A 42 -0.09 -0.42 3.02
N LEU A 43 -0.51 0.56 2.23
CA LEU A 43 0.40 1.50 1.56
C LEU A 43 0.96 2.53 2.54
N PHE A 44 0.18 2.91 3.56
CA PHE A 44 0.53 3.99 4.47
C PHE A 44 0.99 3.48 5.85
N THR A 45 0.47 2.34 6.29
CA THR A 45 0.75 1.77 7.62
C THR A 45 1.96 0.83 7.58
N ASN A 46 2.82 0.94 8.59
CA ASN A 46 3.89 -0.04 8.79
C ASN A 46 3.30 -1.40 9.20
N PRO A 47 4.00 -2.51 8.95
CA PRO A 47 3.60 -3.80 9.51
C PRO A 47 3.34 -3.64 11.02
N PRO A 48 2.29 -4.25 11.58
CA PRO A 48 2.04 -4.20 13.01
C PRO A 48 3.33 -4.60 13.72
N GLU A 49 3.92 -3.63 14.43
CA GLU A 49 5.15 -3.86 15.18
C GLU A 49 4.78 -4.81 16.30
N THR A 50 5.22 -6.07 16.20
CA THR A 50 5.30 -6.95 17.37
C THR A 50 5.93 -6.13 18.50
N PRO A 51 5.28 -5.98 19.67
CA PRO A 51 5.84 -5.21 20.76
C PRO A 51 7.25 -5.75 21.03
N PRO A 52 8.27 -4.89 21.11
CA PRO A 52 9.63 -5.36 21.28
C PRO A 52 9.67 -6.22 22.54
N GLN A 53 10.08 -7.48 22.38
CA GLN A 53 10.52 -8.29 23.51
C GLN A 53 11.53 -7.44 24.26
N LYS A 54 11.14 -7.00 25.46
CA LYS A 54 12.00 -6.29 26.38
C LYS A 54 13.20 -7.19 26.65
N PHE A 55 14.33 -6.87 26.03
CA PHE A 55 15.60 -7.43 26.41
C PHE A 55 15.83 -7.08 27.88
N VAL A 56 15.99 -8.14 28.66
CA VAL A 56 16.14 -8.15 30.11
C VAL A 56 17.32 -7.28 30.55
N ALA A 57 17.03 -6.27 31.37
CA ALA A 57 17.96 -5.79 32.38
C ALA A 57 17.20 -5.73 33.71
N SER A 58 17.61 -6.60 34.62
CA SER A 58 17.04 -6.86 35.94
C SER A 58 16.76 -5.60 36.76
N THR A 59 15.58 -5.53 37.38
CA THR A 59 15.41 -5.61 38.85
C THR A 59 13.94 -5.40 39.21
N ALA A 60 13.33 -6.50 39.64
CA ALA A 60 12.29 -6.65 40.68
C ALA A 60 10.88 -6.04 40.52
N ILE A 61 9.92 -6.93 40.86
CA ILE A 61 8.59 -6.74 41.48
C ILE A 61 7.34 -6.75 40.56
N VAL A 62 6.82 -7.98 40.38
CA VAL A 62 5.42 -8.42 40.61
C VAL A 62 4.29 -7.66 39.89
N THR A 63 3.67 -8.28 38.87
CA THR A 63 2.36 -8.97 38.98
C THR A 63 1.88 -9.39 37.59
N THR A 64 1.69 -10.71 37.47
CA THR A 64 0.86 -11.44 36.51
C THR A 64 -0.21 -10.66 35.74
N SER A 65 -0.09 -10.67 34.41
CA SER A 65 -1.21 -10.72 33.47
C SER A 65 -0.71 -11.38 32.18
N GLN A 66 -0.63 -12.71 32.25
CA GLN A 66 -0.39 -13.57 31.10
C GLN A 66 -1.73 -13.80 30.37
N THR A 67 -1.62 -13.98 29.05
CA THR A 67 -2.51 -14.73 28.15
C THR A 67 -3.88 -14.12 27.81
N ASP A 68 -3.90 -13.14 26.91
CA ASP A 68 -4.93 -13.06 25.85
C ASP A 68 -4.48 -12.22 24.63
N SER A 69 -3.49 -11.33 24.79
CA SER A 69 -3.00 -10.46 23.71
C SER A 69 -2.19 -11.15 22.59
N SER A 70 -1.90 -12.44 22.68
CA SER A 70 -1.03 -13.14 21.71
C SER A 70 -1.77 -13.53 20.42
N LYS A 71 -3.04 -13.92 20.54
CA LYS A 71 -3.80 -14.44 19.39
C LYS A 71 -4.30 -13.33 18.49
N GLU A 72 -4.75 -12.22 19.06
CA GLU A 72 -5.22 -11.07 18.30
C GLU A 72 -4.07 -10.39 17.52
N ASP A 73 -2.88 -10.29 18.12
CA ASP A 73 -1.70 -9.72 17.43
C ASP A 73 -1.22 -10.61 16.28
N ASP A 74 -1.25 -11.94 16.48
CA ASP A 74 -0.95 -12.91 15.42
C ASP A 74 -2.00 -12.87 14.29
N GLU A 75 -3.29 -12.75 14.60
CA GLU A 75 -4.36 -12.63 13.60
C GLU A 75 -4.26 -11.32 12.79
N LEU A 76 -3.96 -10.20 13.45
CA LEU A 76 -3.76 -8.91 12.79
C LEU A 76 -2.55 -8.95 11.86
N LYS A 77 -1.46 -9.61 12.27
CA LYS A 77 -0.28 -9.80 11.43
C LYS A 77 -0.55 -10.69 10.23
N VAL A 78 -1.27 -11.79 10.41
CA VAL A 78 -1.67 -12.69 9.31
C VAL A 78 -2.56 -11.95 8.31
N LYS A 79 -3.50 -11.14 8.79
CA LYS A 79 -4.34 -10.28 7.94
C LYS A 79 -3.49 -9.28 7.14
N TYR A 80 -2.60 -8.55 7.83
CA TYR A 80 -1.70 -7.59 7.18
C TYR A 80 -0.85 -8.27 6.10
N ASP A 81 -0.27 -9.44 6.38
CA ASP A 81 0.56 -10.17 5.42
C ASP A 81 -0.21 -10.62 4.18
N ASN A 82 -1.49 -11.02 4.35
CA ASN A 82 -2.35 -11.40 3.23
C ASN A 82 -2.73 -10.18 2.38
N ASP A 83 -3.16 -9.08 3.01
CA ASP A 83 -3.51 -7.85 2.30
C ASP A 83 -2.27 -7.25 1.61
N ASN A 84 -1.09 -7.30 2.25
CA ASN A 84 0.17 -6.90 1.65
C ASN A 84 0.51 -7.72 0.39
N LYS A 85 0.30 -9.04 0.40
CA LYS A 85 0.50 -9.88 -0.79
C LYS A 85 -0.47 -9.50 -1.91
N THR A 86 -1.74 -9.24 -1.59
CA THR A 86 -2.76 -8.82 -2.56
C THR A 86 -2.41 -7.49 -3.21
N VAL A 87 -2.14 -6.46 -2.40
CA VAL A 87 -1.76 -5.11 -2.89
C VAL A 87 -0.47 -5.17 -3.72
N ARG A 88 0.54 -5.91 -3.25
CA ARG A 88 1.79 -6.15 -3.99
C ARG A 88 1.52 -6.83 -5.33
N GLY A 89 0.67 -7.86 -5.35
CA GLY A 89 0.29 -8.57 -6.57
C GLY A 89 -0.32 -7.64 -7.61
N HIS A 90 -1.28 -6.80 -7.20
CA HIS A 90 -1.89 -5.81 -8.08
C HIS A 90 -0.89 -4.77 -8.60
N LEU A 91 -0.02 -4.26 -7.75
CA LEU A 91 1.03 -3.33 -8.17
C LEU A 91 1.92 -3.95 -9.26
N LEU A 92 2.40 -5.17 -9.03
CA LEU A 92 3.30 -5.88 -9.95
C LEU A 92 2.59 -6.30 -11.25
N ASN A 93 1.33 -6.70 -11.20
CA ASN A 93 0.60 -7.18 -12.37
C ASN A 93 0.29 -6.09 -13.40
N HIS A 94 0.17 -4.83 -12.94
CA HIS A 94 -0.25 -3.72 -13.79
C HIS A 94 0.89 -2.77 -14.19
N MET A 95 2.15 -3.07 -13.84
CA MET A 95 3.32 -2.29 -14.26
C MET A 95 3.99 -2.90 -15.50
N THR A 96 4.91 -2.17 -16.13
CA THR A 96 5.70 -2.68 -17.26
C THR A 96 6.70 -3.74 -16.82
N ASN A 97 7.13 -4.63 -17.73
CA ASN A 97 8.10 -5.69 -17.42
C ASN A 97 9.39 -5.14 -16.79
N THR A 98 9.88 -3.99 -17.26
CA THR A 98 11.07 -3.34 -16.71
C THR A 98 10.88 -2.92 -15.25
N LEU A 99 9.69 -2.40 -14.90
CA LEU A 99 9.38 -2.05 -13.51
C LEU A 99 9.17 -3.32 -12.68
N PHE A 100 8.49 -4.33 -13.24
CA PHE A 100 8.27 -5.61 -12.58
C PHE A 100 9.59 -6.23 -12.12
N ASP A 101 10.59 -6.34 -13.00
CA ASP A 101 11.89 -6.93 -12.67
C ASP A 101 12.62 -6.16 -11.56
N LEU A 102 12.43 -4.85 -11.48
CA LEU A 102 13.02 -4.02 -10.42
C LEU A 102 12.34 -4.25 -9.06
N PHE A 103 11.03 -4.44 -9.06
CA PHE A 103 10.22 -4.48 -7.84
C PHE A 103 9.85 -5.88 -7.37
N VAL A 104 10.04 -6.92 -8.19
CA VAL A 104 9.65 -8.31 -7.85
C VAL A 104 10.30 -8.79 -6.54
N ASN A 105 11.51 -8.33 -6.24
CA ASN A 105 12.23 -8.70 -5.02
C ASN A 105 11.75 -7.96 -3.76
N GLN A 106 10.95 -6.89 -3.91
CA GLN A 106 10.41 -6.14 -2.78
C GLN A 106 9.26 -6.91 -2.14
N LYS A 107 9.35 -7.18 -0.84
CA LYS A 107 8.32 -7.93 -0.09
C LYS A 107 7.18 -7.06 0.43
N SER A 108 7.41 -5.75 0.51
CA SER A 108 6.45 -4.78 1.04
C SER A 108 5.80 -4.00 -0.10
N ALA A 109 4.47 -4.02 -0.15
CA ALA A 109 3.69 -3.20 -1.08
C ALA A 109 3.96 -1.70 -0.85
N LYS A 110 4.07 -1.27 0.41
CA LYS A 110 4.47 0.09 0.80
C LYS A 110 5.83 0.49 0.24
N ALA A 111 6.82 -0.39 0.28
CA ALA A 111 8.14 -0.08 -0.29
C ALA A 111 8.08 0.14 -1.81
N ILE A 112 7.32 -0.69 -2.52
CA ILE A 112 7.08 -0.53 -3.96
C ILE A 112 6.37 0.81 -4.21
N TRP A 113 5.27 1.08 -3.49
CA TRP A 113 4.48 2.31 -3.60
C TRP A 113 5.32 3.57 -3.40
N ASN A 114 6.10 3.64 -2.31
CA ASN A 114 6.93 4.82 -2.01
C ASN A 114 7.99 5.07 -3.08
N MET A 115 8.60 4.01 -3.62
CA MET A 115 9.59 4.16 -4.69
C MET A 115 8.94 4.60 -6.01
N LEU A 116 7.70 4.17 -6.27
CA LEU A 116 6.90 4.64 -7.40
C LEU A 116 6.50 6.12 -7.24
N GLU A 117 6.01 6.53 -6.07
CA GLU A 117 5.73 7.94 -5.76
C GLU A 117 6.98 8.80 -5.84
N SER A 118 8.12 8.33 -5.35
CA SER A 118 9.36 9.10 -5.39
C SER A 118 9.86 9.33 -6.82
N ARG A 119 9.81 8.30 -7.68
CA ARG A 119 10.26 8.43 -9.08
C ARG A 119 9.32 9.21 -9.96
N TYR A 120 8.02 9.11 -9.76
CA TYR A 120 7.02 9.65 -10.69
C TYR A 120 6.10 10.70 -10.08
N GLY A 121 6.07 10.86 -8.76
CA GLY A 121 5.33 11.91 -8.06
C GLY A 121 5.99 13.29 -8.17
N GLY A 122 7.32 13.34 -8.35
CA GLY A 122 8.10 14.58 -8.42
C GLY A 122 7.91 15.42 -9.70
N ASP A 123 7.21 14.91 -10.71
CA ASP A 123 7.17 15.54 -12.04
C ASP A 123 6.19 16.72 -12.17
N ASP A 124 6.08 17.54 -11.12
CA ASP A 124 5.44 18.86 -11.16
C ASP A 124 6.44 20.00 -11.42
N VAL A 125 7.71 19.66 -11.68
CA VAL A 125 8.76 20.62 -12.04
C VAL A 125 8.57 21.17 -13.48
N GLY A 126 7.69 20.57 -14.28
CA GLY A 126 7.40 21.02 -15.65
C GLY A 126 6.26 22.03 -15.81
N ARG A 127 5.34 22.19 -14.84
CA ARG A 127 4.13 23.03 -15.01
C ARG A 127 4.34 24.54 -14.81
N LYS A 128 5.57 25.05 -14.96
CA LYS A 128 5.87 26.49 -15.01
C LYS A 128 6.08 27.01 -16.43
N LYS A 129 5.14 26.82 -17.36
CA LYS A 129 5.05 27.68 -18.57
C LYS A 129 3.69 27.60 -19.26
N TYR A 130 2.65 28.10 -18.60
CA TYR A 130 1.54 28.72 -19.32
C TYR A 130 1.25 30.07 -18.67
N VAL A 131 2.10 31.04 -18.98
CA VAL A 131 1.70 32.45 -18.91
C VAL A 131 0.79 32.65 -20.10
N ILE A 132 -0.52 32.54 -19.90
CA ILE A 132 -1.51 33.07 -20.84
C ILE A 132 -1.50 34.58 -20.59
N GLY A 133 -0.69 35.28 -21.37
CA GLY A 133 -0.78 36.73 -21.46
C GLY A 133 -2.11 37.10 -22.13
N LYS A 134 -2.83 38.03 -21.53
CA LYS A 134 -3.90 38.78 -22.18
C LYS A 134 -3.62 40.26 -21.98
#